data_AF-A0A970U1T2-F1
#
_entry.id   AF-A0A970U1T2-F1
#
_cell.length_a   1.000
_cell.length_b   1.000
_cell.length_c   1.000
_cell.angle_alpha   90.00
_cell.angle_beta   90.00
_cell.angle_gamma   90.00
#
_symmetry.space_group_name_H-M   'P 1'
#
loop_
_entity.id
_entity.type
_entity.pdbx_description
1 polymer ?
#
loop_
_entity_poly.entity_id
_entity_poly.type
_entity_poly.pdbx_seq_one_letter_code
_entity_poly.pdbx_strand_id
1 'polypeptide(L)'
;MRYFILCTVILFLGKAEAFCHYGKPPGTVLLDKKTQTYIDVSEITIVSWLEYLYWLKKEKGELSEEYISALPDSATCEKLYGAVRYFQHPKYRNYPMVGVTYQQVIAYCQWRSDRVNEAQNKYKVVYSLPDEYDYQLALKKQKIKGKASNVVATIHPINPKKRKLSGIGYNANELTANPTVIIIGMEGDQLMFDDYRGVHYLLGFRCKAVIKK
;
A
#
# COMPACT_ATOMS: atom_id res chain seq x y z
N MET A 1 -36.26 4.60 54.00
CA MET A 1 -36.01 5.63 52.97
C MET A 1 -34.53 5.97 52.94
N ARG A 2 -33.80 5.56 51.89
CA ARG A 2 -32.85 6.36 51.11
C ARG A 2 -32.06 5.45 50.19
N TYR A 3 -32.50 5.46 48.93
CA TYR A 3 -31.79 4.94 47.78
C TYR A 3 -30.50 5.75 47.59
N PHE A 4 -29.36 5.08 47.40
CA PHE A 4 -28.21 5.68 46.71
C PHE A 4 -27.70 4.68 45.69
N ILE A 5 -28.10 4.95 44.45
CA ILE A 5 -27.61 4.36 43.21
C ILE A 5 -26.16 4.82 43.07
N LEU A 6 -25.17 3.92 43.17
CA LEU A 6 -23.83 4.20 42.68
C LEU A 6 -23.69 3.54 41.31
N CYS A 7 -23.78 4.38 40.28
CA CYS A 7 -23.55 4.04 38.89
C CYS A 7 -22.24 3.27 38.72
N THR A 8 -22.37 2.11 38.10
CA THR A 8 -21.32 1.32 37.47
C THR A 8 -20.55 2.18 36.47
N VAL A 9 -19.44 2.79 36.89
CA VAL A 9 -18.42 3.27 35.98
C VAL A 9 -17.53 2.07 35.64
N ILE A 10 -18.03 1.22 34.74
CA ILE A 10 -17.18 0.29 34.03
C ILE A 10 -16.29 1.16 33.16
N LEU A 11 -15.07 1.41 33.66
CA LEU A 11 -13.93 1.82 32.85
C LEU A 11 -13.71 0.74 31.79
N PHE A 12 -14.47 0.81 30.71
CA PHE A 12 -14.07 0.29 29.41
C PHE A 12 -12.87 1.13 28.97
N LEU A 13 -11.71 0.84 29.57
CA LEU A 13 -10.43 0.98 28.92
C LEU A 13 -10.51 0.05 27.72
N GLY A 14 -11.04 0.58 26.62
CA GLY A 14 -10.91 -0.02 25.32
C GLY A 14 -9.42 -0.24 25.11
N LYS A 15 -9.00 -1.50 25.24
CA LYS A 15 -7.76 -1.94 24.62
C LYS A 15 -7.90 -1.53 23.17
N ALA A 16 -7.16 -0.52 22.77
CA ALA A 16 -6.73 -0.40 21.40
C ALA A 16 -5.97 -1.71 21.14
N GLU A 17 -6.67 -2.71 20.63
CA GLU A 17 -6.05 -3.90 20.08
C GLU A 17 -5.33 -3.42 18.83
N ALA A 18 -4.11 -2.91 19.04
CA ALA A 18 -3.09 -2.88 18.03
C ALA A 18 -2.89 -4.34 17.61
N PHE A 19 -3.64 -4.75 16.59
CA PHE A 19 -3.47 -6.02 15.89
C PHE A 19 -2.13 -6.00 15.14
N CYS A 20 -1.02 -5.96 15.88
CA CYS A 20 0.26 -6.39 15.38
C CYS A 20 0.23 -7.92 15.46
N HIS A 21 -0.22 -8.56 14.37
CA HIS A 21 -0.14 -10.00 14.22
C HIS A 21 1.36 -10.37 14.25
N TYR A 22 1.82 -10.93 15.38
CA TYR A 22 3.22 -11.25 15.67
C TYR A 22 3.95 -11.81 14.43
N GLY A 23 5.00 -11.11 13.98
CA GLY A 23 5.90 -11.58 12.92
C GLY A 23 5.47 -11.30 11.48
N LYS A 24 4.30 -10.68 11.24
CA LYS A 24 3.83 -10.35 9.89
C LYS A 24 3.83 -8.84 9.66
N PRO A 25 4.51 -8.31 8.62
CA PRO A 25 4.45 -6.89 8.31
C PRO A 25 3.01 -6.45 7.97
N PRO A 26 2.55 -5.29 8.44
CA PRO A 26 1.16 -4.84 8.29
C PRO A 26 0.78 -4.67 6.83
N GLY A 27 -0.44 -5.09 6.47
CA GLY A 27 -0.97 -4.98 5.10
C GLY A 27 -0.32 -5.91 4.07
N THR A 28 0.52 -6.85 4.51
CA THR A 28 1.23 -7.76 3.59
C THR A 28 0.67 -9.18 3.58
N VAL A 29 1.18 -10.03 2.69
CA VAL A 29 1.00 -11.48 2.68
C VAL A 29 2.32 -12.19 2.43
N LEU A 30 2.43 -13.42 2.92
CA LEU A 30 3.63 -14.22 2.81
C LEU A 30 3.86 -14.71 1.36
N LEU A 31 4.94 -14.23 0.77
CA LEU A 31 5.35 -14.56 -0.60
C LEU A 31 6.37 -15.69 -0.63
N ASP A 32 7.36 -15.71 0.26
CA ASP A 32 8.27 -16.83 0.43
C ASP A 32 8.60 -17.06 1.90
N LYS A 33 8.41 -18.32 2.34
CA LYS A 33 8.71 -18.75 3.69
C LYS A 33 10.21 -18.84 3.94
N LYS A 34 11.01 -19.21 2.94
CA LYS A 34 12.45 -19.44 3.09
C LYS A 34 13.18 -18.13 3.34
N THR A 35 12.91 -17.13 2.49
CA THR A 35 13.51 -15.80 2.60
C THR A 35 12.76 -14.85 3.55
N GLN A 36 11.66 -15.31 4.17
CA GLN A 36 10.77 -14.45 4.98
C GLN A 36 10.31 -13.20 4.21
N THR A 37 9.96 -13.40 2.94
CA THR A 37 9.52 -12.35 2.03
C THR A 37 8.00 -12.25 2.02
N TYR A 38 7.52 -11.02 2.10
CA TYR A 38 6.13 -10.63 2.07
C TYR A 38 5.91 -9.57 0.98
N ILE A 39 4.68 -9.43 0.52
CA ILE A 39 4.28 -8.40 -0.45
C ILE A 39 2.94 -7.81 -0.04
N ASP A 40 2.72 -6.52 -0.31
CA ASP A 40 1.44 -5.88 -0.03
C ASP A 40 0.26 -6.58 -0.71
N VAL A 41 -0.86 -6.66 0.01
CA VAL A 41 -2.08 -7.30 -0.50
C VAL A 41 -2.75 -6.50 -1.61
N SER A 42 -2.57 -5.18 -1.59
CA SER A 42 -3.10 -4.20 -2.53
C SER A 42 -2.03 -3.15 -2.82
N GLU A 43 -2.25 -2.35 -3.85
CA GLU A 43 -1.45 -1.16 -4.11
C GLU A 43 -1.51 -0.19 -2.93
N ILE A 44 -0.43 0.59 -2.78
CA ILE A 44 -0.35 1.70 -1.83
C ILE A 44 -1.44 2.71 -2.20
N THR A 45 -2.20 3.11 -1.19
CA THR A 45 -3.33 4.02 -1.37
C THR A 45 -2.90 5.48 -1.20
N ILE A 46 -3.71 6.40 -1.69
CA ILE A 46 -3.50 7.84 -1.45
C ILE A 46 -3.44 8.14 0.05
N VAL A 47 -4.30 7.54 0.88
CA VAL A 47 -4.27 7.80 2.33
C VAL A 47 -2.95 7.37 2.96
N SER A 48 -2.38 6.21 2.56
CA SER A 48 -1.07 5.77 3.03
C SER A 48 0.06 6.73 2.61
N TRP A 49 0.00 7.29 1.40
CA TRP A 49 0.96 8.31 0.97
C TRP A 49 0.79 9.63 1.75
N LEU A 50 -0.43 10.00 2.08
CA LEU A 50 -0.70 11.22 2.85
C LEU A 50 -0.23 11.09 4.31
N GLU A 51 -0.23 9.88 4.88
CA GLU A 51 0.42 9.61 6.17
C GLU A 51 1.94 9.84 6.09
N TYR A 52 2.59 9.42 5.01
CA TYR A 52 4.00 9.71 4.75
C TYR A 52 4.27 11.20 4.64
N LEU A 53 3.49 11.93 3.85
CA LEU A 53 3.60 13.38 3.72
C LEU A 53 3.35 14.10 5.05
N TYR A 54 2.37 13.64 5.83
CA TYR A 54 2.11 14.19 7.15
C TYR A 54 3.31 14.02 8.08
N TRP A 55 3.93 12.83 8.10
CA TRP A 55 5.12 12.56 8.88
C TRP A 55 6.30 13.45 8.43
N LEU A 56 6.55 13.57 7.12
CA LEU A 56 7.60 14.44 6.60
C LEU A 56 7.37 15.89 6.99
N LYS A 57 6.14 16.41 6.80
CA LYS A 57 5.79 17.78 7.19
C LYS A 57 6.03 18.04 8.67
N LYS A 58 5.72 17.07 9.52
CA LYS A 58 5.90 17.18 10.97
C LYS A 58 7.38 17.13 11.39
N GLU A 59 8.15 16.18 10.88
CA GLU A 59 9.52 15.93 11.34
C GLU A 59 10.58 16.78 10.61
N LYS A 60 10.33 17.12 9.33
CA LYS A 60 11.27 17.86 8.48
C LYS A 60 10.84 19.30 8.21
N GLY A 61 9.54 19.57 8.30
CA GLY A 61 8.94 20.86 8.01
C GLY A 61 8.33 20.93 6.61
N GLU A 62 7.36 21.83 6.43
CA GLU A 62 6.63 22.01 5.16
C GLU A 62 7.49 22.62 4.04
N LEU A 63 8.56 23.32 4.39
CA LEU A 63 9.49 23.92 3.42
C LEU A 63 10.75 23.06 3.21
N SER A 64 10.80 21.85 3.77
CA SER A 64 11.95 20.97 3.63
C SER A 64 12.00 20.39 2.21
N GLU A 65 13.23 20.15 1.72
CA GLU A 65 13.44 19.51 0.43
C GLU A 65 12.82 18.11 0.38
N GLU A 66 12.87 17.35 1.48
CA GLU A 66 12.26 16.02 1.57
C GLU A 66 10.74 16.06 1.45
N TYR A 67 10.08 17.04 2.08
CA TYR A 67 8.63 17.20 1.96
C TYR A 67 8.23 17.61 0.55
N ILE A 68 8.88 18.65 0.01
CA ILE A 68 8.57 19.20 -1.32
C ILE A 68 8.82 18.14 -2.40
N SER A 69 9.94 17.42 -2.33
CA SER A 69 10.28 16.36 -3.28
C SER A 69 9.40 15.12 -3.18
N ALA A 70 8.66 14.92 -2.08
CA ALA A 70 7.71 13.82 -1.92
C ALA A 70 6.30 14.14 -2.45
N LEU A 71 6.02 15.40 -2.83
CA LEU A 71 4.73 15.80 -3.37
C LEU A 71 4.46 15.09 -4.71
N PRO A 72 3.28 14.48 -4.90
CA PRO A 72 2.94 13.83 -6.15
C PRO A 72 2.60 14.85 -7.25
N ASP A 73 2.83 14.46 -8.50
CA ASP A 73 2.50 15.28 -9.66
C ASP A 73 1.00 15.20 -9.98
N SER A 74 0.25 16.16 -9.42
CA SER A 74 -1.19 16.31 -9.68
C SER A 74 -1.52 16.68 -11.12
N ALA A 75 -0.63 17.39 -11.83
CA ALA A 75 -0.89 17.83 -13.20
C ALA A 75 -0.84 16.66 -14.18
N THR A 76 0.14 15.76 -14.02
CA THR A 76 0.20 14.52 -14.81
C THR A 76 -1.01 13.63 -14.55
N CYS A 77 -1.46 13.52 -13.29
CA CYS A 77 -2.65 12.75 -12.94
C CYS A 77 -3.92 13.31 -13.61
N GLU A 78 -4.11 14.64 -13.55
CA GLU A 78 -5.26 15.31 -14.18
C GLU A 78 -5.23 15.15 -15.71
N LYS A 79 -4.05 15.31 -16.33
CA LYS A 79 -3.88 15.16 -17.78
C LYS A 79 -4.17 13.74 -18.27
N LEU A 80 -3.64 12.73 -17.58
CA LEU A 80 -3.76 11.34 -18.01
C LEU A 80 -5.14 10.75 -17.73
N TYR A 81 -5.77 11.20 -16.64
CA TYR A 81 -6.93 10.51 -16.09
C TYR A 81 -8.18 11.38 -15.95
N GLY A 82 -8.10 12.69 -16.23
CA GLY A 82 -9.21 13.62 -16.06
C GLY A 82 -9.67 13.81 -14.61
N ALA A 83 -8.91 13.31 -13.64
CA ALA A 83 -9.25 13.40 -12.21
C ALA A 83 -8.72 14.70 -11.60
N VAL A 84 -9.57 15.72 -11.62
CA VAL A 84 -9.30 16.99 -10.94
C VAL A 84 -9.14 16.75 -9.44
N ARG A 85 -8.05 17.26 -8.86
CA ARG A 85 -7.74 17.18 -7.41
C ARG A 85 -7.69 15.75 -6.87
N TYR A 86 -7.17 14.81 -7.65
CA TYR A 86 -7.11 13.39 -7.30
C TYR A 86 -6.53 13.12 -5.89
N PHE A 87 -5.42 13.75 -5.54
CA PHE A 87 -4.77 13.54 -4.24
C PHE A 87 -5.46 14.27 -3.08
N GLN A 88 -6.13 15.40 -3.35
CA GLN A 88 -6.74 16.23 -2.33
C GLN A 88 -8.16 15.77 -1.99
N HIS A 89 -8.91 15.24 -2.95
CA HIS A 89 -10.33 14.96 -2.79
C HIS A 89 -10.58 13.69 -1.93
N PRO A 90 -11.45 13.74 -0.89
CA PRO A 90 -11.69 12.62 0.02
C PRO A 90 -12.17 11.32 -0.66
N LYS A 91 -12.93 11.41 -1.76
CA LYS A 91 -13.41 10.25 -2.56
C LYS A 91 -12.28 9.31 -2.97
N TYR A 92 -11.09 9.84 -3.24
CA TYR A 92 -9.98 9.07 -3.81
C TYR A 92 -9.02 8.51 -2.75
N ARG A 93 -9.28 8.71 -1.45
CA ARG A 93 -8.33 8.32 -0.39
C ARG A 93 -7.91 6.85 -0.43
N ASN A 94 -8.83 5.96 -0.82
CA ASN A 94 -8.56 4.53 -0.93
C ASN A 94 -8.08 4.09 -2.32
N TYR A 95 -7.96 5.02 -3.27
CA TYR A 95 -7.53 4.70 -4.63
C TYR A 95 -6.01 4.52 -4.66
N PRO A 96 -5.48 3.80 -5.68
CA PRO A 96 -4.06 3.61 -5.82
C PRO A 96 -3.30 4.94 -5.96
N MET A 97 -2.12 4.98 -5.34
CA MET A 97 -1.18 6.08 -5.47
C MET A 97 -0.50 6.03 -6.84
N VAL A 98 -0.62 7.11 -7.61
CA VAL A 98 -0.03 7.29 -8.95
C VAL A 98 0.65 8.66 -9.01
N GLY A 99 1.31 9.00 -10.12
CA GLY A 99 1.92 10.32 -10.30
C GLY A 99 3.14 10.54 -9.40
N VAL A 100 3.87 9.47 -9.07
CA VAL A 100 5.09 9.50 -8.27
C VAL A 100 6.26 8.90 -9.04
N THR A 101 7.46 9.41 -8.84
CA THR A 101 8.69 8.91 -9.46
C THR A 101 9.21 7.68 -8.72
N TYR A 102 10.09 6.92 -9.38
CA TYR A 102 10.78 5.79 -8.76
C TYR A 102 11.49 6.19 -7.46
N GLN A 103 12.19 7.33 -7.45
CA GLN A 103 12.93 7.79 -6.27
C GLN A 103 12.01 8.14 -5.10
N GLN A 104 10.87 8.77 -5.38
CA GLN A 104 9.84 9.02 -4.36
C GLN A 104 9.35 7.70 -3.74
N VAL A 105 9.15 6.66 -4.56
CA VAL A 105 8.71 5.35 -4.05
C VAL A 105 9.77 4.65 -3.22
N ILE A 106 11.04 4.72 -3.61
CA ILE A 106 12.15 4.18 -2.80
C ILE A 106 12.21 4.89 -1.44
N ALA A 107 12.09 6.22 -1.42
CA ALA A 107 12.06 6.99 -0.18
C ALA A 107 10.86 6.60 0.71
N TYR A 108 9.69 6.37 0.11
CA TYR A 108 8.52 5.86 0.83
C TYR A 108 8.74 4.46 1.43
N CYS A 109 9.37 3.54 0.69
CA CYS A 109 9.70 2.20 1.20
C CYS A 109 10.68 2.28 2.38
N GLN A 110 11.69 3.15 2.28
CA GLN A 110 12.63 3.42 3.37
C GLN A 110 11.88 3.94 4.62
N TRP A 111 11.04 4.97 4.45
CA TRP A 111 10.23 5.53 5.53
C TRP A 111 9.35 4.47 6.20
N ARG A 112 8.66 3.64 5.41
CA ARG A 112 7.81 2.57 5.93
C ARG A 112 8.60 1.53 6.72
N SER A 113 9.84 1.25 6.29
CA SER A 113 10.78 0.40 7.04
C SER A 113 11.12 1.01 8.40
N ASP A 114 11.39 2.31 8.44
CA ASP A 114 11.71 2.98 9.70
C ASP A 114 10.52 2.93 10.67
N ARG A 115 9.31 3.30 10.20
CA ARG A 115 8.09 3.32 11.01
C ARG A 115 7.71 1.95 11.58
N VAL A 116 7.82 0.88 10.79
CA VAL A 116 7.48 -0.46 11.30
C VAL A 116 8.50 -0.97 12.32
N ASN A 117 9.76 -0.54 12.21
CA ASN A 117 10.83 -0.96 13.11
C ASN A 117 10.87 -0.14 14.40
N GLU A 118 10.25 1.05 14.46
CA GLU A 118 10.12 1.82 15.71
C GLU A 118 9.46 1.03 16.84
N ALA A 119 8.54 0.12 16.50
CA ALA A 119 7.79 -0.69 17.46
C ALA A 119 8.38 -2.10 17.69
N GLN A 120 9.47 -2.48 17.01
CA GLN A 120 9.98 -3.86 16.98
C GLN A 120 11.51 -3.92 17.07
N ASN A 121 12.02 -4.51 18.14
CA ASN A 121 13.46 -4.72 18.34
C ASN A 121 13.93 -6.17 18.05
N LYS A 122 13.03 -7.10 17.74
CA LYS A 122 13.36 -8.53 17.60
C LYS A 122 13.82 -8.93 16.20
N TYR A 123 13.41 -8.19 15.19
CA TYR A 123 13.74 -8.42 13.79
C TYR A 123 13.60 -7.11 13.04
N LYS A 124 14.34 -6.96 11.95
CA LYS A 124 14.30 -5.79 11.09
C LYS A 124 13.47 -6.08 9.85
N VAL A 125 12.42 -5.31 9.64
CA VAL A 125 11.64 -5.35 8.39
C VAL A 125 12.23 -4.34 7.42
N VAL A 126 12.55 -4.78 6.20
CA VAL A 126 13.02 -3.92 5.12
C VAL A 126 12.00 -3.95 4.00
N TYR A 127 11.39 -2.80 3.73
CA TYR A 127 10.52 -2.60 2.58
C TYR A 127 11.33 -2.14 1.37
N SER A 128 10.98 -2.67 0.20
CA SER A 128 11.51 -2.29 -1.11
C SER A 128 10.42 -2.40 -2.17
N LEU A 129 10.70 -2.00 -3.39
CA LEU A 129 9.87 -2.39 -4.51
C LEU A 129 9.96 -3.92 -4.76
N PRO A 130 8.86 -4.58 -5.14
CA PRO A 130 8.90 -5.94 -5.67
C PRO A 130 9.60 -5.99 -7.02
N ASP A 131 10.26 -7.11 -7.29
CA ASP A 131 10.85 -7.40 -8.61
C ASP A 131 9.95 -8.35 -9.43
N GLU A 132 10.36 -8.65 -10.66
CA GLU A 132 9.61 -9.54 -11.55
C GLU A 132 9.42 -10.93 -10.92
N TYR A 133 10.45 -11.43 -10.24
CA TYR A 133 10.43 -12.76 -9.63
C TYR A 133 9.40 -12.86 -8.51
N ASP A 134 9.31 -11.82 -7.67
CA ASP A 134 8.32 -11.74 -6.60
C ASP A 134 6.90 -11.91 -7.14
N TYR A 135 6.63 -11.23 -8.25
CA TYR A 135 5.33 -11.28 -8.88
C TYR A 135 5.04 -12.62 -9.57
N GLN A 136 6.03 -13.22 -10.23
CA GLN A 136 5.90 -14.57 -10.77
C GLN A 136 5.58 -15.59 -9.66
N LEU A 137 6.21 -15.44 -8.49
CA LEU A 137 5.96 -16.29 -7.33
C LEU A 137 4.54 -16.08 -6.77
N ALA A 138 4.07 -14.83 -6.71
CA ALA A 138 2.71 -14.47 -6.36
C ALA A 138 1.68 -15.14 -7.28
N LEU A 139 1.88 -15.07 -8.59
CA LEU A 139 1.01 -15.72 -9.60
C LEU A 139 0.96 -17.24 -9.40
N LYS A 140 2.11 -17.87 -9.18
CA LYS A 140 2.21 -19.31 -8.96
C LYS A 140 1.40 -19.72 -7.73
N LYS A 141 1.51 -18.98 -6.63
CA LYS A 141 0.74 -19.24 -5.39
C LYS A 141 -0.77 -19.12 -5.58
N GLN A 142 -1.23 -18.17 -6.40
CA GLN A 142 -2.65 -18.04 -6.71
C GLN A 142 -3.17 -19.24 -7.52
N LYS A 143 -2.43 -19.68 -8.55
CA LYS A 143 -2.81 -20.85 -9.37
C LYS A 143 -2.95 -22.12 -8.55
N ILE A 144 -2.07 -22.35 -7.57
CA ILE A 144 -2.11 -23.52 -6.68
C ILE A 144 -3.39 -23.53 -5.83
N LYS A 145 -3.79 -22.37 -5.29
CA LYS A 145 -5.01 -22.22 -4.48
C LYS A 145 -6.31 -22.25 -5.30
N GLY A 146 -6.24 -22.05 -6.61
CA GLY A 146 -7.40 -22.06 -7.52
C GLY A 146 -8.00 -23.43 -7.81
N LYS A 147 -7.43 -24.53 -7.28
CA LYS A 147 -7.92 -25.91 -7.50
C LYS A 147 -8.79 -26.49 -6.37
N ALA A 148 -8.94 -25.83 -5.22
CA ALA A 148 -9.88 -26.26 -4.18
C ALA A 148 -10.24 -25.09 -3.25
N SER A 149 -11.56 -24.86 -3.06
CA SER A 149 -12.21 -24.11 -1.96
C SER A 149 -11.61 -22.78 -1.48
N ASN A 150 -12.41 -21.71 -1.58
CA ASN A 150 -12.23 -20.40 -0.93
C ASN A 150 -10.91 -19.69 -1.25
N VAL A 151 -11.00 -18.69 -2.14
CA VAL A 151 -9.91 -17.80 -2.54
C VAL A 151 -9.47 -16.97 -1.32
N VAL A 152 -8.64 -17.55 -0.45
CA VAL A 152 -7.93 -16.81 0.59
C VAL A 152 -6.82 -16.03 -0.10
N ALA A 153 -7.21 -14.79 -0.42
CA ALA A 153 -6.48 -13.74 -1.13
C ALA A 153 -5.08 -13.54 -0.56
N THR A 154 -4.06 -13.91 -1.32
CA THR A 154 -2.70 -13.45 -1.06
C THR A 154 -2.53 -12.04 -1.62
N ILE A 155 -2.86 -11.81 -2.89
CA ILE A 155 -2.93 -10.46 -3.44
C ILE A 155 -4.36 -10.31 -3.93
N HIS A 156 -5.04 -9.22 -3.57
CA HIS A 156 -6.37 -8.95 -4.09
C HIS A 156 -6.22 -8.38 -5.51
N PRO A 157 -6.56 -9.10 -6.59
CA PRO A 157 -7.02 -8.43 -7.79
C PRO A 157 -8.40 -7.90 -7.43
N ILE A 158 -8.59 -6.59 -7.26
CA ILE A 158 -9.95 -6.09 -7.04
C ILE A 158 -10.67 -5.96 -8.39
N ASN A 159 -10.94 -7.13 -8.97
CA ASN A 159 -12.10 -7.34 -9.79
C ASN A 159 -12.73 -8.68 -9.37
N PRO A 160 -13.83 -8.67 -8.59
CA PRO A 160 -14.48 -9.90 -8.12
C PRO A 160 -14.95 -10.83 -9.25
N LYS A 161 -15.04 -10.33 -10.50
CA LYS A 161 -15.47 -11.11 -11.67
C LYS A 161 -14.35 -11.81 -12.43
N LYS A 162 -13.07 -11.43 -12.27
CA LYS A 162 -11.95 -12.03 -13.01
C LYS A 162 -10.92 -12.61 -12.03
N ARG A 163 -11.00 -13.92 -11.79
CA ARG A 163 -10.08 -14.73 -10.95
C ARG A 163 -8.68 -14.93 -11.58
N LYS A 164 -8.23 -14.02 -12.43
CA LYS A 164 -6.89 -14.01 -13.03
C LYS A 164 -6.27 -12.67 -12.73
N LEU A 165 -5.04 -12.71 -12.21
CA LEU A 165 -4.22 -11.52 -12.12
C LEU A 165 -3.64 -11.27 -13.52
N SER A 166 -4.37 -10.49 -14.32
CA SER A 166 -3.91 -10.02 -15.63
C SER A 166 -3.04 -8.78 -15.44
N GLY A 167 -1.88 -8.68 -16.11
CA GLY A 167 -1.19 -7.39 -16.28
C GLY A 167 -0.30 -6.90 -15.13
N ILE A 168 0.34 -7.80 -14.37
CA ILE A 168 1.43 -7.41 -13.45
C ILE A 168 2.49 -6.57 -14.16
N GLY A 169 2.80 -6.89 -15.42
CA GLY A 169 3.91 -6.27 -16.14
C GLY A 169 3.72 -4.80 -16.51
N TYR A 170 2.60 -4.17 -16.16
CA TYR A 170 2.25 -2.84 -16.69
C TYR A 170 1.68 -1.87 -15.66
N ASN A 171 1.50 -2.30 -14.42
CA ASN A 171 0.83 -1.49 -13.41
C ASN A 171 1.74 -0.38 -12.84
N ALA A 172 3.03 -0.65 -12.74
CA ALA A 172 3.99 0.39 -12.45
C ALA A 172 5.32 -0.02 -13.05
N ASN A 173 6.13 0.97 -13.38
CA ASN A 173 7.54 0.86 -13.76
C ASN A 173 8.44 0.19 -12.68
N GLU A 174 7.87 -0.59 -11.75
CA GLU A 174 8.54 -1.33 -10.69
C GLU A 174 9.63 -2.27 -11.20
N LEU A 175 9.63 -2.59 -12.50
CA LEU A 175 10.55 -3.54 -13.12
C LEU A 175 11.74 -2.87 -13.83
N THR A 176 11.71 -1.56 -14.09
CA THR A 176 12.75 -0.92 -14.91
C THR A 176 13.81 -0.20 -14.07
N ALA A 177 13.57 -0.02 -12.77
CA ALA A 177 14.40 0.77 -11.85
C ALA A 177 14.80 2.16 -12.40
N ASN A 178 14.01 2.68 -13.35
CA ASN A 178 14.37 3.84 -14.12
C ASN A 178 13.90 5.12 -13.40
N PRO A 179 14.82 6.01 -12.97
CA PRO A 179 14.46 7.22 -12.24
C PRO A 179 13.72 8.26 -13.10
N THR A 180 13.78 8.16 -14.43
CA THR A 180 13.17 9.15 -15.33
C THR A 180 11.68 8.91 -15.58
N VAL A 181 11.14 7.78 -15.10
CA VAL A 181 9.75 7.41 -15.39
C VAL A 181 8.86 7.63 -14.18
N ILE A 182 7.72 8.29 -14.43
CA ILE A 182 6.65 8.47 -13.44
C ILE A 182 5.79 7.20 -13.43
N ILE A 183 5.42 6.76 -12.24
CA ILE A 183 4.52 5.63 -12.04
C ILE A 183 3.09 6.08 -12.37
N ILE A 184 2.70 5.76 -13.58
CA ILE A 184 1.37 5.95 -14.17
C ILE A 184 1.00 4.58 -14.74
N GLY A 185 -0.06 3.95 -14.23
CA GLY A 185 -0.43 2.63 -14.72
C GLY A 185 -0.81 2.67 -16.20
N MET A 186 -0.57 1.59 -16.94
CA MET A 186 -0.67 1.61 -18.40
C MET A 186 -2.10 1.43 -18.92
N GLU A 187 -2.50 2.40 -19.74
CA GLU A 187 -3.19 2.27 -21.03
C GLU A 187 -4.42 1.34 -21.09
N GLY A 188 -5.52 1.83 -20.53
CA GLY A 188 -6.84 1.65 -21.10
C GLY A 188 -7.47 3.03 -21.19
N ASP A 189 -8.11 3.36 -22.31
CA ASP A 189 -8.78 4.66 -22.53
C ASP A 189 -9.54 5.11 -21.28
N GLN A 190 -9.04 6.18 -20.66
CA GLN A 190 -9.56 6.80 -19.43
C GLN A 190 -9.63 5.88 -18.19
N LEU A 191 -9.28 6.44 -17.03
CA LEU A 191 -9.65 5.80 -15.77
C LEU A 191 -11.16 5.83 -15.64
N MET A 192 -11.79 4.66 -15.79
CA MET A 192 -13.20 4.45 -15.49
C MET A 192 -13.38 4.49 -13.96
N PHE A 193 -13.30 5.68 -13.38
CA PHE A 193 -13.46 5.93 -11.95
C PHE A 193 -14.92 5.82 -11.48
N ASP A 194 -15.86 5.71 -12.41
CA ASP A 194 -17.30 5.77 -12.15
C ASP A 194 -17.83 4.54 -11.41
N ASP A 195 -17.06 3.46 -11.36
CA ASP A 195 -17.52 2.16 -10.86
C ASP A 195 -16.52 1.57 -9.85
N TYR A 196 -16.00 2.37 -8.91
CA TYR A 196 -15.01 1.89 -7.93
C TYR A 196 -15.59 0.77 -7.05
N ARG A 197 -15.31 -0.47 -7.45
CA ARG A 197 -15.52 -1.70 -6.68
C ARG A 197 -14.25 -2.12 -5.92
N GLY A 198 -13.23 -1.24 -5.85
CA GLY A 198 -11.99 -1.36 -5.09
C GLY A 198 -10.70 -1.05 -5.88
N VAL A 199 -9.54 -1.24 -5.22
CA VAL A 199 -8.16 -0.93 -5.67
C VAL A 199 -7.84 -1.57 -7.04
N HIS A 200 -7.49 -0.76 -8.03
CA HIS A 200 -7.28 -1.22 -9.40
C HIS A 200 -5.91 -1.88 -9.59
N TYR A 201 -5.90 -3.15 -10.04
CA TYR A 201 -4.69 -3.97 -10.16
C TYR A 201 -3.75 -3.59 -11.34
N LEU A 202 -4.06 -2.51 -12.07
CA LEU A 202 -3.23 -1.91 -13.12
C LEU A 202 -2.85 -0.44 -12.83
N LEU A 203 -3.15 0.10 -11.64
CA LEU A 203 -2.65 1.43 -11.24
C LEU A 203 -1.87 1.43 -9.93
N GLY A 204 -0.76 2.17 -9.91
CA GLY A 204 0.02 2.45 -8.71
C GLY A 204 1.05 1.37 -8.37
N PHE A 205 1.59 1.41 -7.15
CA PHE A 205 2.70 0.55 -6.77
C PHE A 205 2.46 -0.25 -5.48
N ARG A 206 3.25 -1.31 -5.26
CA ARG A 206 3.30 -2.11 -4.02
C ARG A 206 4.66 -2.05 -3.36
N CYS A 207 4.74 -2.41 -2.08
CA CYS A 207 6.01 -2.74 -1.44
C CYS A 207 6.14 -4.26 -1.21
N LYS A 208 7.34 -4.77 -1.44
CA LYS A 208 7.86 -6.02 -0.86
C LYS A 208 8.40 -5.72 0.53
N ALA A 209 8.23 -6.64 1.48
CA ALA A 209 8.84 -6.57 2.79
C ALA A 209 9.65 -7.85 3.06
N VAL A 210 10.88 -7.70 3.53
CA VAL A 210 11.74 -8.83 3.92
C VAL A 210 12.06 -8.71 5.41
N ILE A 211 11.80 -9.78 6.16
CA ILE A 211 12.19 -9.84 7.58
C ILE A 211 13.61 -10.38 7.70
N LYS A 212 14.49 -9.56 8.26
CA LYS A 212 15.87 -9.91 8.61
C LYS A 212 15.97 -10.13 10.12
N LYS A 213 16.62 -11.21 10.53
CA LYS A 213 16.96 -11.48 11.93
C LYS A 213 18.31 -10.88 12.27
#